data_AF-A0A538IM60-F1
#
_entry.id   AF-A0A538IM60-F1
#
_cell.length_a   1.000
_cell.length_b   1.000
_cell.length_c   1.000
_cell.angle_alpha   90.00
_cell.angle_beta   90.00
_cell.angle_gamma   90.00
#
_symmetry.space_group_name_H-M   'P 1'
#
loop_
_entity.id
_entity.type
_entity.pdbx_description
1 polymer ?
#
loop_
_entity_poly.entity_id
_entity_poly.type
_entity_poly.pdbx_seq_one_letter_code
_entity_poly.pdbx_strand_id
1 'polypeptide(L)'
;MSIMDSIEKGFSRVNSAAFKRVNNARDWWELPKPLALLNLRAYRDDMRQRNLYDTREPEPPEIIPPEALPKYRTYDGSYQDPTDPHMGMVGSRFGRNVAPEATAPEPMPGFMEPSPREVSLRLLTRDTFQPATSLNLLAGAWIQFQNHGWFGHGANDPDTVIEVPLPEGDDQWPEDRMLVRGTHPDRTQMDGNGAAPTYINTVTHWWDGSQIYGSDEARNRKLRTGEGGKMILEDGRLPEEDEKKLKGIDLTGFSDNYWIGLSLLHTLFVKEHNAICDYLKGVYPTWDDERLFLTARLVNSALIAKIHTIEWTPGILANPVLERAMNANWYGVLPRWVRQKFGHVGTEMIGGVVGSDQAHHAAAYAITEEFISVYRLHPLLPDDYEIRDHRNGQLIEESDFDPIQGHGTRPSIDKWGMSNLVYSFGVAHPGAITLHNHPRALQNHVRITGERVDIGTIDVLRDRERGVARYNDFREKLRKPRVKRFEDLTDNAGWAEQIRDVYSGDIDRVDLQVGMLAEPLPPGFGFSDTAFRIFILMASRRLRSDRFFTNDYSPEVYTPEGIDWVERNTMVDVLMRHHPELAPALEGVENAFAPWRKLG
;
A
#
# COMPACT_ATOMS: atom_id res chain seq x y z
N MET A 1 24.21 19.35 12.65
CA MET A 1 24.04 19.35 11.19
C MET A 1 25.43 19.36 10.57
N SER A 2 25.81 18.31 9.85
CA SER A 2 27.16 18.14 9.29
C SER A 2 27.38 19.12 8.11
N ILE A 3 28.64 19.46 7.81
CA ILE A 3 29.01 20.25 6.60
C ILE A 3 28.43 19.60 5.33
N MET A 4 28.41 18.26 5.29
CA MET A 4 27.83 17.48 4.20
C MET A 4 26.32 17.71 4.06
N ASP A 5 25.56 17.80 5.15
CA ASP A 5 24.12 18.07 5.13
C ASP A 5 23.81 19.47 4.60
N SER A 6 24.62 20.46 4.97
CA SER A 6 24.44 21.84 4.50
C SER A 6 24.72 21.96 2.99
N ILE A 7 25.74 21.27 2.48
CA ILE A 7 26.04 21.18 1.05
C ILE A 7 24.89 20.49 0.30
N GLU A 8 24.38 19.39 0.86
CA GLU A 8 23.28 18.62 0.27
C GLU A 8 21.98 19.44 0.20
N LYS A 9 21.64 20.19 1.24
CA LYS A 9 20.49 21.12 1.25
C LYS A 9 20.64 22.25 0.24
N GLY A 10 21.84 22.83 0.12
CA GLY A 10 22.13 23.87 -0.87
C GLY A 10 21.97 23.36 -2.30
N PHE A 11 22.52 22.17 -2.58
CA PHE A 11 22.41 21.51 -3.87
C PHE A 11 20.96 21.13 -4.21
N SER A 12 20.19 20.64 -3.24
CA SER A 12 18.77 20.32 -3.39
C SER A 12 17.95 21.54 -3.84
N ARG A 13 18.11 22.70 -3.20
CA ARG A 13 17.38 23.93 -3.56
C ARG A 13 17.67 24.41 -4.99
N VAL A 14 18.94 24.38 -5.39
CA VAL A 14 19.36 24.77 -6.76
C VAL A 14 18.77 23.80 -7.78
N ASN A 15 18.81 22.50 -7.50
CA ASN A 15 18.24 21.48 -8.38
C ASN A 15 16.72 21.62 -8.52
N SER A 16 15.98 21.81 -7.43
CA SER A 16 14.52 21.98 -7.50
C SER A 16 14.13 23.19 -8.37
N ALA A 17 14.85 24.31 -8.27
CA ALA A 17 14.60 25.48 -9.12
C ALA A 17 14.93 25.22 -10.60
N ALA A 18 16.02 24.51 -10.88
CA ALA A 18 16.43 24.16 -12.24
C ALA A 18 15.44 23.15 -12.88
N PHE A 19 15.13 22.06 -12.18
CA PHE A 19 14.21 21.03 -12.67
C PHE A 19 12.78 21.53 -12.80
N LYS A 20 12.32 22.49 -11.96
CA LYS A 20 11.02 23.13 -12.17
C LYS A 20 10.86 23.74 -13.57
N ARG A 21 11.94 24.27 -14.16
CA ARG A 21 11.91 24.78 -15.55
C ARG A 21 11.95 23.67 -16.58
N VAL A 22 12.75 22.62 -16.33
CA VAL A 22 12.85 21.45 -17.21
C VAL A 22 11.50 20.73 -17.31
N ASN A 23 10.83 20.56 -16.17
CA ASN A 23 9.56 19.83 -16.04
C ASN A 23 8.37 20.54 -16.69
N ASN A 24 8.53 21.78 -17.14
CA ASN A 24 7.53 22.47 -17.96
C ASN A 24 7.64 22.12 -19.45
N ALA A 25 8.79 21.57 -19.88
CA ALA A 25 9.09 21.31 -21.28
C ALA A 25 9.25 19.81 -21.60
N ARG A 26 9.66 19.00 -20.62
CA ARG A 26 9.87 17.56 -20.76
C ARG A 26 9.52 16.84 -19.47
N ASP A 27 8.98 15.65 -19.61
CA ASP A 27 8.76 14.78 -18.48
C ASP A 27 10.08 14.15 -18.00
N TRP A 28 10.12 13.76 -16.73
CA TRP A 28 11.37 13.30 -16.12
C TRP A 28 11.88 11.98 -16.72
N TRP A 29 10.98 11.12 -17.22
CA TRP A 29 11.32 9.85 -17.87
C TRP A 29 11.89 10.04 -19.28
N GLU A 30 11.78 11.23 -19.87
CA GLU A 30 12.40 11.57 -21.15
C GLU A 30 13.86 12.03 -20.99
N LEU A 31 14.31 12.23 -19.76
CA LEU A 31 15.66 12.68 -19.46
C LEU A 31 16.65 11.50 -19.45
N PRO A 32 17.92 11.72 -19.81
CA PRO A 32 18.97 10.74 -19.57
C PRO A 32 19.00 10.29 -18.10
N LYS A 33 19.23 8.98 -17.88
CA LYS A 33 19.12 8.33 -16.55
C LYS A 33 19.70 9.13 -15.37
N PRO A 34 20.94 9.71 -15.43
CA PRO A 34 21.46 10.50 -14.32
C PRO A 34 20.63 11.75 -14.01
N LEU A 35 20.15 12.45 -15.04
CA LEU A 35 19.30 13.64 -14.88
C LEU A 35 17.91 13.26 -14.40
N ALA A 36 17.36 12.14 -14.87
CA ALA A 36 16.09 11.60 -14.39
C ALA A 36 16.16 11.28 -12.88
N LEU A 37 17.22 10.62 -12.40
CA LEU A 37 17.44 10.35 -10.97
C LEU A 37 17.52 11.63 -10.13
N LEU A 38 18.26 12.64 -10.62
CA LEU A 38 18.36 13.93 -9.94
C LEU A 38 17.01 14.68 -9.93
N ASN A 39 16.21 14.55 -10.97
CA ASN A 39 14.89 15.15 -11.05
C ASN A 39 13.90 14.49 -10.08
N LEU A 40 13.87 13.16 -10.03
CA LEU A 40 13.08 12.39 -9.05
C LEU A 40 13.39 12.83 -7.62
N ARG A 41 14.68 12.99 -7.32
CA ARG A 41 15.10 13.54 -6.04
C ARG A 41 14.58 14.97 -5.82
N ALA A 42 14.70 15.84 -6.82
CA ALA A 42 14.24 17.22 -6.71
C ALA A 42 12.73 17.32 -6.44
N TYR A 43 11.92 16.43 -7.04
CA TYR A 43 10.50 16.28 -6.72
C TYR A 43 10.31 15.87 -5.25
N ARG A 44 10.99 14.82 -4.79
CA ARG A 44 10.89 14.35 -3.40
C ARG A 44 11.24 15.44 -2.40
N ASP A 45 12.32 16.17 -2.64
CA ASP A 45 12.81 17.21 -1.72
C ASP A 45 11.87 18.44 -1.67
N ASP A 46 11.27 18.83 -2.80
CA ASP A 46 10.24 19.88 -2.84
C ASP A 46 8.97 19.45 -2.11
N MET A 47 8.50 18.22 -2.37
CA MET A 47 7.29 17.68 -1.74
C MET A 47 7.46 17.46 -0.23
N ARG A 48 8.65 17.03 0.24
CA ARG A 48 8.96 16.95 1.69
C ARG A 48 8.83 18.29 2.41
N GLN A 49 8.97 19.41 1.70
CA GLN A 49 8.84 20.75 2.27
C GLN A 49 7.43 21.32 2.14
N ARG A 50 6.65 20.88 1.15
CA ARG A 50 5.42 21.56 0.70
C ARG A 50 4.17 20.69 0.63
N ASN A 51 4.28 19.40 0.93
CA ASN A 51 3.21 18.41 0.77
C ASN A 51 3.14 17.45 1.97
N LEU A 52 3.48 17.92 3.17
CA LEU A 52 3.34 17.15 4.40
C LEU A 52 2.69 18.06 5.44
N TYR A 53 1.47 17.71 5.85
CA TYR A 53 0.68 18.47 6.79
C TYR A 53 0.19 17.54 7.91
N ASP A 54 0.49 17.93 9.15
CA ASP A 54 -0.08 17.28 10.34
C ASP A 54 -1.52 17.78 10.53
N THR A 55 -2.40 16.86 10.90
CA THR A 55 -3.83 17.12 11.17
C THR A 55 -4.16 16.98 12.65
N ARG A 56 -3.19 16.62 13.48
CA ARG A 56 -3.32 16.60 14.93
C ARG A 56 -3.15 18.01 15.49
N GLU A 57 -3.73 18.23 16.66
CA GLU A 57 -3.40 19.43 17.43
C GLU A 57 -1.95 19.35 17.89
N PRO A 58 -1.24 20.50 17.98
CA PRO A 58 0.06 20.53 18.65
C PRO A 58 -0.11 20.11 20.10
N GLU A 59 0.35 18.91 20.45
CA GLU A 59 0.44 18.46 21.83
C GLU A 59 1.77 18.94 22.45
N PRO A 60 1.81 19.20 23.77
CA PRO A 60 3.07 19.44 24.46
C PRO A 60 4.01 18.25 24.22
N PRO A 61 5.29 18.48 23.87
CA PRO A 61 6.20 17.38 23.58
C PRO A 61 6.42 16.54 24.84
N GLU A 62 6.06 15.27 24.79
CA GLU A 62 6.49 14.27 25.75
C GLU A 62 7.85 13.73 25.30
N ILE A 63 8.90 14.11 26.02
CA ILE A 63 10.26 13.72 25.66
C ILE A 63 10.66 12.49 26.47
N ILE A 64 10.89 11.39 25.76
CA ILE A 64 11.40 10.14 26.31
C ILE A 64 12.88 10.03 25.92
N PRO A 65 13.79 9.75 26.87
CA PRO A 65 15.19 9.49 26.54
C PRO A 65 15.29 8.37 25.49
N PRO A 66 16.08 8.51 24.40
CA PRO A 66 16.18 7.49 23.36
C PRO A 66 16.54 6.09 23.87
N GLU A 67 17.34 6.00 24.94
CA GLU A 67 17.69 4.76 25.63
C GLU A 67 16.53 4.09 26.39
N ALA A 68 15.50 4.86 26.73
CA ALA A 68 14.30 4.36 27.40
C ALA A 68 13.23 3.86 26.41
N LEU A 69 13.38 4.13 25.11
CA LEU A 69 12.48 3.60 24.10
C LEU A 69 12.64 2.07 23.98
N PRO A 70 11.54 1.32 23.80
CA PRO A 70 11.59 -0.14 23.69
C PRO A 70 12.48 -0.56 22.52
N LYS A 71 13.24 -1.65 22.64
CA LYS A 71 14.03 -2.18 21.50
C LYS A 71 13.22 -3.14 20.61
N TYR A 72 11.92 -2.92 20.54
CA TYR A 72 10.98 -3.72 19.77
C TYR A 72 9.80 -2.86 19.30
N ARG A 73 9.11 -3.31 18.26
CA ARG A 73 7.86 -2.70 17.78
C ARG A 73 6.75 -2.97 18.79
N THR A 74 6.23 -1.92 19.40
CA THR A 74 5.05 -1.97 20.29
C THR A 74 3.83 -2.48 19.54
N TYR A 75 2.81 -2.94 20.27
CA TYR A 75 1.63 -3.56 19.67
C TYR A 75 0.71 -2.54 18.98
N ASP A 76 0.61 -1.35 19.56
CA ASP A 76 -0.23 -0.24 19.09
C ASP A 76 0.53 0.77 18.22
N GLY A 77 1.84 0.59 18.02
CA GLY A 77 2.69 1.49 17.24
C GLY A 77 3.17 2.74 17.99
N SER A 78 2.97 2.83 19.30
CA SER A 78 3.51 3.92 20.14
C SER A 78 5.04 3.81 20.35
N TYR A 79 5.67 4.87 20.89
CA TYR A 79 7.09 4.93 21.24
C TYR A 79 8.04 4.71 20.04
N GLN A 80 7.68 5.28 18.89
CA GLN A 80 8.51 5.25 17.66
C GLN A 80 9.35 6.50 17.45
N ASP A 81 9.04 7.59 18.16
CA ASP A 81 9.83 8.81 18.19
C ASP A 81 9.99 9.27 19.65
N PRO A 82 11.21 9.66 20.09
CA PRO A 82 11.47 10.09 21.46
C PRO A 82 10.83 11.44 21.83
N THR A 83 10.36 12.22 20.86
CA THR A 83 9.76 13.55 21.07
C THR A 83 8.25 13.58 20.87
N ASP A 84 7.68 12.52 20.29
CA ASP A 84 6.24 12.29 20.12
C ASP A 84 5.94 10.78 20.24
N PRO A 85 5.75 10.26 21.47
CA PRO A 85 5.51 8.85 21.73
C PRO A 85 4.19 8.34 21.14
N HIS A 86 3.25 9.23 20.82
CA HIS A 86 1.95 8.93 20.22
C HIS A 86 1.96 8.98 18.69
N MET A 87 3.09 9.36 18.08
CA MET A 87 3.20 9.46 16.63
C MET A 87 2.90 8.11 15.95
N GLY A 88 1.97 8.13 15.00
CA GLY A 88 1.69 6.99 14.14
C GLY A 88 1.05 5.77 14.82
N MET A 89 0.72 5.86 16.12
CA MET A 89 0.04 4.78 16.83
C MET A 89 -1.42 4.62 16.35
N VAL A 90 -2.02 3.46 16.64
CA VAL A 90 -3.44 3.20 16.34
C VAL A 90 -4.33 4.30 16.93
N GLY A 91 -5.33 4.74 16.16
CA GLY A 91 -6.23 5.83 16.54
C GLY A 91 -5.70 7.24 16.23
N SER A 92 -4.43 7.39 15.82
CA SER A 92 -3.91 8.69 15.38
C SER A 92 -4.46 9.09 14.01
N ARG A 93 -4.63 10.40 13.80
CA ARG A 93 -5.22 10.96 12.58
C ARG A 93 -4.39 10.69 11.33
N PHE A 94 -5.07 10.56 10.18
CA PHE A 94 -4.41 10.64 8.89
C PHE A 94 -3.87 12.05 8.64
N GLY A 95 -2.63 12.13 8.15
CA GLY A 95 -2.08 13.40 7.66
C GLY A 95 -2.67 13.81 6.32
N ARG A 96 -2.16 14.91 5.75
CA ARG A 96 -2.48 15.32 4.38
C ARG A 96 -1.23 15.62 3.57
N ASN A 97 -1.32 15.40 2.26
CA ASN A 97 -0.36 15.90 1.26
C ASN A 97 -0.81 17.21 0.61
N VAL A 98 -2.06 17.62 0.83
CA VAL A 98 -2.62 18.92 0.48
C VAL A 98 -2.83 19.74 1.75
N ALA A 99 -2.73 21.07 1.66
CA ALA A 99 -2.93 21.96 2.80
C ALA A 99 -4.37 21.79 3.36
N PRO A 100 -4.56 21.67 4.68
CA PRO A 100 -5.87 21.38 5.29
C PRO A 100 -7.01 22.34 4.88
N GLU A 101 -6.69 23.60 4.58
CA GLU A 101 -7.68 24.60 4.14
C GLU A 101 -8.25 24.31 2.75
N ALA A 102 -7.62 23.40 2.00
CA ALA A 102 -8.03 22.95 0.67
C ALA A 102 -8.51 21.49 0.66
N THR A 103 -8.79 20.90 1.83
CA THR A 103 -9.26 19.50 1.96
C THR A 103 -10.68 19.40 2.50
N ALA A 104 -11.51 20.42 2.27
CA ALA A 104 -12.92 20.37 2.63
C ALA A 104 -13.68 19.40 1.68
N PRO A 105 -14.72 18.70 2.16
CA PRO A 105 -15.57 17.88 1.31
C PRO A 105 -16.26 18.74 0.25
N GLU A 106 -16.55 18.14 -0.90
CA GLU A 106 -17.32 18.82 -1.95
C GLU A 106 -18.72 19.22 -1.44
N PRO A 107 -19.16 20.47 -1.63
CA PRO A 107 -20.52 20.87 -1.28
C PRO A 107 -21.53 20.27 -2.26
N MET A 108 -22.80 20.16 -1.85
CA MET A 108 -23.89 19.88 -2.79
C MET A 108 -24.08 21.06 -3.77
N PRO A 109 -24.45 20.81 -5.04
CA PRO A 109 -24.69 19.49 -5.64
C PRO A 109 -23.40 18.77 -6.06
N GLY A 110 -22.25 19.45 -6.03
CA GLY A 110 -20.99 18.94 -6.54
C GLY A 110 -20.50 17.64 -5.89
N PHE A 111 -20.91 17.36 -4.65
CA PHE A 111 -20.70 16.08 -3.98
C PHE A 111 -21.27 14.88 -4.75
N MET A 112 -22.43 15.07 -5.39
CA MET A 112 -23.16 14.04 -6.14
C MET A 112 -23.08 14.18 -7.65
N GLU A 113 -22.46 15.25 -8.17
CA GLU A 113 -22.41 15.49 -9.62
C GLU A 113 -21.00 15.26 -10.20
N PRO A 114 -20.84 14.50 -11.29
CA PRO A 114 -21.80 13.48 -11.74
C PRO A 114 -22.01 12.40 -10.67
N SER A 115 -23.09 11.61 -10.80
CA SER A 115 -23.38 10.55 -9.84
C SER A 115 -22.18 9.61 -9.72
N PRO A 116 -21.67 9.33 -8.50
CA PRO A 116 -20.61 8.33 -8.32
C PRO A 116 -20.95 6.97 -8.95
N ARG A 117 -22.24 6.60 -8.96
CA ARG A 117 -22.72 5.37 -9.61
C ARG A 117 -22.66 5.45 -11.13
N GLU A 118 -23.00 6.60 -11.71
CA GLU A 118 -22.82 6.80 -13.15
C GLU A 118 -21.35 6.69 -13.55
N VAL A 119 -20.43 7.28 -12.77
CA VAL A 119 -18.98 7.17 -13.00
C VAL A 119 -18.54 5.70 -12.96
N SER A 120 -18.97 4.94 -11.94
CA SER A 120 -18.67 3.50 -11.83
C SER A 120 -19.12 2.73 -13.07
N LEU A 121 -20.38 2.91 -13.48
CA LEU A 121 -20.98 2.16 -14.57
C LEU A 121 -20.39 2.52 -15.95
N ARG A 122 -20.17 3.81 -16.22
CA ARG A 122 -19.82 4.29 -17.56
C ARG A 122 -18.33 4.34 -17.84
N LEU A 123 -17.49 4.56 -16.81
CA LEU A 123 -16.06 4.80 -16.98
C LEU A 123 -15.18 3.72 -16.34
N LEU A 124 -15.66 3.06 -15.27
CA LEU A 124 -14.84 2.11 -14.52
C LEU A 124 -15.08 0.65 -14.94
N THR A 125 -16.34 0.26 -15.15
CA THR A 125 -16.77 -1.12 -15.49
C THR A 125 -15.84 -1.81 -16.48
N ARG A 126 -15.36 -3.01 -16.12
CA ARG A 126 -14.62 -3.86 -17.05
C ARG A 126 -15.52 -4.39 -18.16
N ASP A 127 -15.22 -4.00 -19.39
CA ASP A 127 -15.86 -4.54 -20.59
C ASP A 127 -15.14 -5.79 -21.10
N THR A 128 -13.81 -5.77 -21.06
CA THR A 128 -12.94 -6.89 -21.41
C THR A 128 -11.74 -6.84 -20.48
N PHE A 129 -11.29 -8.00 -19.99
CA PHE A 129 -10.12 -8.03 -19.11
C PHE A 129 -8.87 -7.53 -19.83
N GLN A 130 -8.29 -6.45 -19.31
CA GLN A 130 -7.03 -5.89 -19.79
C GLN A 130 -5.92 -6.31 -18.83
N PRO A 131 -5.03 -7.26 -19.19
CA PRO A 131 -4.02 -7.78 -18.27
C PRO A 131 -2.82 -6.83 -18.11
N ALA A 132 -2.32 -6.70 -16.88
CA ALA A 132 -1.01 -6.13 -16.59
C ALA A 132 0.09 -7.18 -16.81
N THR A 133 0.49 -7.37 -18.06
CA THR A 133 1.37 -8.48 -18.49
C THR A 133 2.79 -8.46 -17.91
N SER A 134 3.23 -7.35 -17.32
CA SER A 134 4.53 -7.26 -16.62
C SER A 134 4.50 -7.87 -15.22
N LEU A 135 3.32 -8.20 -14.70
CA LEU A 135 3.12 -8.69 -13.34
C LEU A 135 2.38 -10.03 -13.34
N ASN A 136 2.56 -10.78 -12.27
CA ASN A 136 1.67 -11.87 -11.90
C ASN A 136 0.65 -11.43 -10.84
N LEU A 137 -0.36 -12.26 -10.60
CA LEU A 137 -1.48 -11.94 -9.73
C LEU A 137 -1.10 -11.87 -8.24
N LEU A 138 0.04 -12.44 -7.84
CA LEU A 138 0.59 -12.22 -6.49
C LEU A 138 0.87 -10.75 -6.23
N ALA A 139 1.16 -9.94 -7.25
CA ALA A 139 1.36 -8.50 -7.10
C ALA A 139 0.08 -7.77 -6.64
N GLY A 140 -1.09 -8.21 -7.11
CA GLY A 140 -2.40 -7.70 -6.69
C GLY A 140 -2.73 -8.09 -5.26
N ALA A 141 -2.51 -9.36 -4.89
CA ALA A 141 -2.67 -9.83 -3.51
C ALA A 141 -1.71 -9.11 -2.55
N TRP A 142 -0.44 -8.93 -2.96
CA TRP A 142 0.58 -8.27 -2.17
C TRP A 142 0.18 -6.86 -1.80
N ILE A 143 -0.35 -6.08 -2.74
CA ILE A 143 -0.63 -4.69 -2.41
C ILE A 143 -1.81 -4.54 -1.44
N GLN A 144 -2.82 -5.40 -1.54
CA GLN A 144 -3.87 -5.40 -0.53
C GLN A 144 -3.33 -5.84 0.84
N PHE A 145 -2.52 -6.90 0.89
CA PHE A 145 -1.86 -7.36 2.11
C PHE A 145 -1.08 -6.23 2.79
N GLN A 146 -0.41 -5.39 2.01
CA GLN A 146 0.32 -4.22 2.49
C GLN A 146 -0.61 -3.11 3.01
N ASN A 147 -1.69 -2.79 2.27
CA ASN A 147 -2.63 -1.75 2.67
C ASN A 147 -3.25 -2.02 4.05
N HIS A 148 -3.60 -3.27 4.36
CA HIS A 148 -4.14 -3.65 5.66
C HIS A 148 -3.16 -3.45 6.83
N GLY A 149 -1.86 -3.34 6.55
CA GLY A 149 -0.84 -3.01 7.54
C GLY A 149 -0.47 -1.53 7.60
N TRP A 150 -1.11 -0.67 6.80
CA TRP A 150 -0.77 0.75 6.69
C TRP A 150 -1.93 1.65 7.09
N PHE A 151 -3.15 1.31 6.66
CA PHE A 151 -4.29 2.18 6.89
C PHE A 151 -5.63 1.42 6.92
N GLY A 152 -6.54 1.95 7.73
CA GLY A 152 -7.95 1.59 7.74
C GLY A 152 -8.77 2.72 8.37
N HIS A 153 -9.87 3.10 7.74
CA HIS A 153 -10.83 4.08 8.29
C HIS A 153 -11.81 3.45 9.28
N GLY A 154 -11.68 2.15 9.56
CA GLY A 154 -12.57 1.40 10.44
C GLY A 154 -13.99 1.25 9.90
N ALA A 155 -14.92 0.99 10.82
CA ALA A 155 -16.33 0.92 10.51
C ALA A 155 -16.89 2.29 10.12
N ASN A 156 -17.79 2.30 9.14
CA ASN A 156 -18.53 3.49 8.74
C ASN A 156 -19.45 3.99 9.88
N ASP A 157 -19.75 5.28 9.87
CA ASP A 157 -20.70 5.92 10.80
C ASP A 157 -22.10 5.30 10.61
N PRO A 158 -22.69 4.70 11.65
CA PRO A 158 -24.00 4.08 11.54
C PRO A 158 -25.15 5.08 11.37
N ASP A 159 -24.94 6.34 11.79
CA ASP A 159 -25.96 7.38 11.82
C ASP A 159 -25.94 8.25 10.55
N THR A 160 -24.85 8.22 9.79
CA THR A 160 -24.72 8.95 8.53
C THR A 160 -24.98 8.03 7.35
N VAL A 161 -26.06 8.29 6.61
CA VAL A 161 -26.41 7.56 5.38
C VAL A 161 -26.41 8.52 4.20
N ILE A 162 -25.64 8.16 3.18
CA ILE A 162 -25.52 8.86 1.91
C ILE A 162 -26.34 8.10 0.88
N GLU A 163 -27.32 8.77 0.29
CA GLU A 163 -28.09 8.24 -0.83
C GLU A 163 -27.41 8.62 -2.15
N VAL A 164 -26.92 7.62 -2.87
CA VAL A 164 -26.30 7.79 -4.18
C VAL A 164 -27.38 7.66 -5.26
N PRO A 165 -27.57 8.67 -6.13
CA PRO A 165 -28.55 8.59 -7.21
C PRO A 165 -28.22 7.46 -8.19
N LEU A 166 -29.18 6.58 -8.43
CA LEU A 166 -29.11 5.56 -9.48
C LEU A 166 -29.43 6.20 -10.84
N PRO A 167 -28.64 5.94 -11.90
CA PRO A 167 -28.97 6.40 -13.24
C PRO A 167 -30.22 5.69 -13.78
N GLU A 168 -30.92 6.35 -14.72
CA GLU A 168 -32.10 5.75 -15.37
C GLU A 168 -31.70 4.46 -16.09
N GLY A 169 -32.39 3.36 -15.75
CA GLY A 169 -32.12 2.05 -16.33
C GLY A 169 -30.97 1.26 -15.70
N ASP A 170 -30.48 1.63 -14.51
CA ASP A 170 -29.56 0.77 -13.73
C ASP A 170 -30.27 -0.53 -13.32
N ASP A 171 -30.02 -1.60 -14.08
CA ASP A 171 -30.54 -2.95 -13.82
C ASP A 171 -29.57 -3.81 -12.97
N GLN A 172 -28.38 -3.29 -12.67
CA GLN A 172 -27.34 -4.00 -11.92
C GLN A 172 -27.50 -3.83 -10.41
N TRP A 173 -28.09 -2.73 -9.94
CA TRP A 173 -28.39 -2.54 -8.53
C TRP A 173 -29.80 -3.06 -8.20
N PRO A 174 -29.95 -4.00 -7.24
CA PRO A 174 -31.22 -4.68 -7.02
C PRO A 174 -32.25 -3.87 -6.23
N GLU A 175 -31.85 -2.75 -5.63
CA GLU A 175 -32.69 -1.92 -4.76
C GLU A 175 -33.05 -0.60 -5.46
N ASP A 176 -34.20 0.01 -5.11
CA ASP A 176 -34.62 1.29 -5.71
C ASP A 176 -33.68 2.47 -5.36
N ARG A 177 -32.84 2.31 -4.32
CA ARG A 177 -31.93 3.33 -3.80
C ARG A 177 -30.61 2.69 -3.43
N MET A 178 -29.50 3.35 -3.76
CA MET A 178 -28.18 2.95 -3.28
C MET A 178 -27.84 3.74 -2.00
N LEU A 179 -27.74 3.03 -0.88
CA LEU A 179 -27.43 3.61 0.42
C LEU A 179 -25.99 3.26 0.82
N VAL A 180 -25.17 4.28 1.05
CA VAL A 180 -23.78 4.13 1.50
C VAL A 180 -23.61 4.81 2.85
N ARG A 181 -23.05 4.11 3.84
CA ARG A 181 -22.78 4.72 5.15
C ARG A 181 -21.60 5.70 5.07
N GLY A 182 -21.67 6.81 5.80
CA GLY A 182 -20.61 7.83 5.85
C GLY A 182 -19.32 7.33 6.51
N THR A 183 -18.16 7.90 6.18
CA THR A 183 -16.92 7.66 6.93
C THR A 183 -17.06 8.31 8.32
N HIS A 184 -16.65 7.64 9.39
CA HIS A 184 -16.69 8.20 10.74
C HIS A 184 -15.67 9.33 10.90
N PRO A 185 -16.08 10.62 10.98
CA PRO A 185 -15.13 11.70 11.19
C PRO A 185 -14.61 11.66 12.63
N ASP A 186 -13.38 12.11 12.84
CA ASP A 186 -12.88 12.41 14.17
C ASP A 186 -13.55 13.69 14.68
N ARG A 187 -14.39 13.56 15.71
CA ARG A 187 -15.16 14.68 16.29
C ARG A 187 -14.42 15.39 17.43
N THR A 188 -13.20 14.96 17.76
CA THR A 188 -12.37 15.61 18.81
C THR A 188 -11.86 16.99 18.38
N GLN A 189 -11.83 17.27 17.07
CA GLN A 189 -11.76 18.61 16.51
C GLN A 189 -12.99 18.90 15.65
N MET A 190 -14.04 19.41 16.27
CA MET A 190 -14.98 20.30 15.60
C MET A 190 -14.84 21.67 16.25
N ASP A 191 -13.81 22.42 15.88
CA ASP A 191 -13.88 23.84 16.13
C ASP A 191 -15.00 24.42 15.25
N GLY A 192 -15.93 25.14 15.87
CA GLY A 192 -17.12 25.72 15.23
C GLY A 192 -16.82 26.79 14.17
N ASN A 193 -15.65 26.74 13.53
CA ASN A 193 -15.13 27.68 12.53
C ASN A 193 -15.19 27.14 11.09
N GLY A 194 -15.69 25.92 10.86
CA GLY A 194 -15.85 25.35 9.51
C GLY A 194 -14.58 24.72 8.94
N ALA A 195 -13.70 24.17 9.78
CA ALA A 195 -12.54 23.38 9.34
C ALA A 195 -12.98 22.06 8.65
N ALA A 196 -12.13 21.55 7.76
CA ALA A 196 -12.36 20.27 7.09
C ALA A 196 -12.35 19.10 8.11
N PRO A 197 -13.20 18.07 7.93
CA PRO A 197 -13.19 16.91 8.80
C PRO A 197 -11.86 16.16 8.69
N THR A 198 -11.43 15.62 9.82
CA THR A 198 -10.28 14.71 9.92
C THR A 198 -10.78 13.30 10.23
N TYR A 199 -9.91 12.31 10.03
CA TYR A 199 -10.24 10.90 10.20
C TYR A 199 -9.09 10.18 10.91
N ILE A 200 -9.43 9.19 11.72
CA ILE A 200 -8.46 8.37 12.44
C ILE A 200 -8.08 7.13 11.64
N ASN A 201 -6.84 6.69 11.79
CA ASN A 201 -6.40 5.39 11.32
C ASN A 201 -6.66 4.34 12.39
N THR A 202 -7.41 3.29 12.06
CA THR A 202 -7.72 2.19 12.99
C THR A 202 -6.66 1.08 13.00
N VAL A 203 -5.58 1.26 12.24
CA VAL A 203 -4.35 0.47 12.36
C VAL A 203 -3.16 1.40 12.60
N THR A 204 -1.99 0.83 12.86
CA THR A 204 -0.77 1.62 13.00
C THR A 204 -0.37 2.23 11.66
N HIS A 205 0.20 3.44 11.65
CA HIS A 205 0.72 4.06 10.42
C HIS A 205 2.08 3.49 10.00
N TRP A 206 2.71 2.73 10.89
CA TRP A 206 4.05 2.20 10.74
C TRP A 206 4.06 0.98 9.85
N TRP A 207 5.20 0.72 9.21
CA TRP A 207 5.37 -0.50 8.42
C TRP A 207 5.90 -1.62 9.33
N ASP A 208 5.05 -2.03 10.27
CA ASP A 208 5.40 -2.87 11.42
C ASP A 208 4.89 -4.33 11.32
N GLY A 209 4.22 -4.67 10.21
CA GLY A 209 3.64 -5.98 9.98
C GLY A 209 2.28 -6.18 10.67
N SER A 210 1.59 -5.12 11.10
CA SER A 210 0.30 -5.20 11.79
C SER A 210 -0.77 -6.01 11.05
N GLN A 211 -0.69 -6.17 9.73
CA GLN A 211 -1.56 -7.10 8.99
C GLN A 211 -1.40 -8.57 9.44
N ILE A 212 -0.20 -8.96 9.89
CA ILE A 212 0.09 -10.28 10.47
C ILE A 212 -0.13 -10.26 11.98
N TYR A 213 0.32 -9.20 12.66
CA TYR A 213 0.51 -9.20 14.11
C TYR A 213 -0.62 -8.51 14.90
N GLY A 214 -1.58 -7.87 14.24
CA GLY A 214 -2.57 -7.00 14.86
C GLY A 214 -2.04 -5.60 15.17
N SER A 215 -2.97 -4.68 15.46
CA SER A 215 -2.67 -3.28 15.83
C SER A 215 -2.91 -3.00 17.32
N ASP A 216 -3.09 -4.05 18.13
CA ASP A 216 -3.22 -3.96 19.58
C ASP A 216 -2.72 -5.27 20.23
N GLU A 217 -2.40 -5.19 21.53
CA GLU A 217 -1.84 -6.34 22.25
C GLU A 217 -2.85 -7.48 22.39
N ALA A 218 -4.14 -7.19 22.60
CA ALA A 218 -5.14 -8.24 22.78
C ALA A 218 -5.30 -9.09 21.52
N ARG A 219 -5.37 -8.45 20.34
CA ARG A 219 -5.36 -9.13 19.04
C ARG A 219 -4.06 -9.90 18.84
N ASN A 220 -2.91 -9.30 19.13
CA ASN A 220 -1.62 -9.96 18.99
C ASN A 220 -1.52 -11.25 19.83
N ARG A 221 -1.93 -11.21 21.09
CA ARG A 221 -1.85 -12.35 22.01
C ARG A 221 -2.72 -13.53 21.54
N LYS A 222 -3.86 -13.27 20.89
CA LYS A 222 -4.70 -14.32 20.28
C LYS A 222 -4.02 -15.05 19.11
N LEU A 223 -3.05 -14.41 18.45
CA LEU A 223 -2.39 -14.94 17.26
C LEU A 223 -1.15 -15.78 17.60
N ARG A 224 -0.74 -15.81 18.88
CA ARG A 224 0.52 -16.40 19.35
C ARG A 224 0.30 -17.72 20.07
N THR A 225 1.24 -18.64 19.88
CA THR A 225 1.27 -19.91 20.61
C THR A 225 1.67 -19.74 22.08
N GLY A 226 2.41 -18.66 22.39
CA GLY A 226 3.07 -18.48 23.68
C GLY A 226 4.29 -19.38 23.89
N GLU A 227 4.74 -20.09 22.85
CA GLU A 227 5.90 -20.96 22.88
C GLU A 227 6.87 -20.68 21.71
N GLY A 228 8.16 -20.57 22.03
CA GLY A 228 9.22 -20.45 21.02
C GLY A 228 9.16 -19.16 20.19
N GLY A 229 8.40 -18.16 20.61
CA GLY A 229 8.13 -16.92 19.90
C GLY A 229 7.16 -17.08 18.73
N LYS A 230 6.45 -18.20 18.60
CA LYS A 230 5.75 -18.55 17.36
C LYS A 230 4.31 -18.05 17.31
N MET A 231 3.88 -17.78 16.08
CA MET A 231 2.49 -17.54 15.69
C MET A 231 1.76 -18.88 15.47
N ILE A 232 0.46 -18.91 15.75
CA ILE A 232 -0.35 -20.13 15.68
C ILE A 232 -0.47 -20.60 14.22
N LEU A 233 -0.25 -21.91 14.02
CA LEU A 233 -0.66 -22.64 12.83
C LEU A 233 -1.31 -23.95 13.26
N GLU A 234 -2.52 -24.22 12.79
CA GLU A 234 -3.29 -25.44 13.03
C GLU A 234 -3.21 -26.31 11.77
N ASP A 235 -2.51 -27.44 11.83
CA ASP A 235 -2.27 -28.31 10.67
C ASP A 235 -1.71 -27.57 9.43
N GLY A 236 -0.85 -26.58 9.68
CA GLY A 236 -0.24 -25.75 8.64
C GLY A 236 -1.11 -24.62 8.09
N ARG A 237 -2.27 -24.35 8.72
CA ARG A 237 -3.21 -23.27 8.38
C ARG A 237 -3.26 -22.21 9.47
N LEU A 238 -3.69 -21.02 9.10
CA LEU A 238 -4.04 -19.99 10.08
C LEU A 238 -5.23 -20.46 10.93
N PRO A 239 -5.28 -20.09 12.22
CA PRO A 239 -6.43 -20.39 13.08
C PRO A 239 -7.70 -19.75 12.51
N GLU A 240 -8.86 -20.27 12.90
CA GLU A 240 -10.16 -19.71 12.51
C GLU A 240 -10.54 -18.53 13.42
N GLU A 241 -11.24 -17.55 12.86
CA GLU A 241 -11.75 -16.41 13.62
C GLU A 241 -12.75 -16.84 14.70
N ASP A 242 -12.63 -16.25 15.89
CA ASP A 242 -13.43 -16.60 17.07
C ASP A 242 -14.74 -15.80 17.17
N GLU A 243 -14.81 -14.66 16.47
CA GLU A 243 -16.02 -13.86 16.36
C GLU A 243 -17.12 -14.56 15.56
N LYS A 244 -18.32 -14.67 16.17
CA LYS A 244 -19.45 -15.43 15.63
C LYS A 244 -19.81 -15.11 14.17
N LYS A 245 -19.69 -13.85 13.74
CA LYS A 245 -20.03 -13.41 12.37
C LYS A 245 -18.89 -13.66 11.36
N LEU A 246 -17.68 -13.86 11.84
CA LEU A 246 -16.48 -14.01 11.03
C LEU A 246 -15.95 -15.45 11.04
N LYS A 247 -16.57 -16.31 11.85
CA LYS A 247 -16.33 -17.75 11.88
C LYS A 247 -16.26 -18.33 10.46
N GLY A 248 -15.23 -19.13 10.17
CA GLY A 248 -14.93 -19.67 8.85
C GLY A 248 -13.97 -18.81 8.01
N ILE A 249 -13.40 -17.75 8.57
CA ILE A 249 -12.34 -16.93 7.98
C ILE A 249 -11.06 -17.11 8.82
N ASP A 250 -9.90 -16.86 8.22
CA ASP A 250 -8.63 -16.88 8.94
C ASP A 250 -8.55 -15.77 10.00
N LEU A 251 -8.12 -16.13 11.19
CA LEU A 251 -7.75 -15.22 12.27
C LEU A 251 -6.35 -14.63 11.96
N THR A 252 -6.32 -13.35 11.56
CA THR A 252 -5.07 -12.62 11.24
C THR A 252 -4.95 -11.30 12.01
N GLY A 253 -4.10 -10.34 11.60
CA GLY A 253 -4.08 -9.01 12.22
C GLY A 253 -5.39 -8.23 12.06
N PHE A 254 -6.22 -8.59 11.08
CA PHE A 254 -7.55 -8.06 10.79
C PHE A 254 -8.48 -9.18 10.28
N SER A 255 -9.77 -8.87 10.03
CA SER A 255 -10.75 -9.88 9.60
C SER A 255 -11.79 -9.39 8.58
N ASP A 256 -11.65 -8.20 8.02
CA ASP A 256 -12.57 -7.61 7.05
C ASP A 256 -12.00 -7.62 5.61
N ASN A 257 -12.89 -7.54 4.60
CA ASN A 257 -12.55 -7.45 3.18
C ASN A 257 -11.52 -8.53 2.72
N TYR A 258 -11.69 -9.75 3.24
CA TYR A 258 -10.72 -10.84 3.11
C TYR A 258 -11.00 -11.73 1.89
N TRP A 259 -9.97 -12.15 1.16
CA TRP A 259 -10.08 -13.06 0.01
C TRP A 259 -8.87 -13.99 -0.09
N ILE A 260 -8.91 -14.96 -1.00
CA ILE A 260 -7.93 -16.06 -1.05
C ILE A 260 -6.49 -15.57 -1.16
N GLY A 261 -6.22 -14.48 -1.88
CA GLY A 261 -4.87 -13.92 -2.00
C GLY A 261 -4.28 -13.41 -0.69
N LEU A 262 -5.11 -12.87 0.19
CA LEU A 262 -4.68 -12.53 1.55
C LEU A 262 -4.38 -13.79 2.36
N SER A 263 -5.15 -14.86 2.20
CA SER A 263 -4.88 -16.13 2.90
C SER A 263 -3.54 -16.75 2.49
N LEU A 264 -3.20 -16.69 1.19
CA LEU A 264 -1.89 -17.18 0.71
C LEU A 264 -0.74 -16.41 1.37
N LEU A 265 -0.81 -15.08 1.38
CA LEU A 265 0.27 -14.22 1.89
C LEU A 265 0.36 -14.24 3.42
N HIS A 266 -0.75 -14.20 4.15
CA HIS A 266 -0.71 -14.33 5.61
C HIS A 266 -0.12 -15.67 6.02
N THR A 267 -0.55 -16.77 5.40
CA THR A 267 -0.02 -18.09 5.72
C THR A 267 1.48 -18.16 5.44
N LEU A 268 1.92 -17.62 4.29
CA LEU A 268 3.33 -17.59 3.91
C LEU A 268 4.19 -16.80 4.92
N PHE A 269 3.75 -15.61 5.32
CA PHE A 269 4.55 -14.77 6.23
C PHE A 269 4.42 -15.14 7.71
N VAL A 270 3.38 -15.87 8.11
CA VAL A 270 3.33 -16.54 9.43
C VAL A 270 4.31 -17.72 9.46
N LYS A 271 4.38 -18.52 8.40
CA LYS A 271 5.43 -19.56 8.27
C LYS A 271 6.83 -18.94 8.26
N GLU A 272 7.00 -17.79 7.62
CA GLU A 272 8.28 -17.07 7.62
C GLU A 272 8.66 -16.57 9.01
N HIS A 273 7.73 -15.96 9.75
CA HIS A 273 7.94 -15.59 11.14
C HIS A 273 8.39 -16.79 11.98
N ASN A 274 7.68 -17.91 11.87
CA ASN A 274 8.00 -19.11 12.65
C ASN A 274 9.37 -19.70 12.28
N ALA A 275 9.78 -19.64 11.01
CA ALA A 275 11.11 -20.06 10.57
C ALA A 275 12.22 -19.14 11.13
N ILE A 276 11.98 -17.83 11.21
CA ILE A 276 12.89 -16.88 11.86
C ILE A 276 13.01 -17.21 13.36
N CYS A 277 11.89 -17.49 14.04
CA CYS A 277 11.90 -17.90 15.45
C CYS A 277 12.73 -19.17 15.69
N ASP A 278 12.56 -20.19 14.84
CA ASP A 278 13.34 -21.44 14.92
C ASP A 278 14.84 -21.19 14.72
N TYR A 279 15.19 -20.36 13.73
CA TYR A 279 16.57 -19.98 13.47
C TYR A 279 17.19 -19.22 14.66
N LEU A 280 16.50 -18.20 15.16
CA LEU A 280 16.96 -17.42 16.32
C LEU A 280 17.06 -18.27 17.57
N LYS A 281 16.13 -19.21 17.82
CA LYS A 281 16.21 -20.13 18.96
C LYS A 281 17.42 -21.06 18.87
N GLY A 282 17.77 -21.51 17.67
CA GLY A 282 18.98 -22.31 17.43
C GLY A 282 20.26 -21.54 17.75
N VAL A 283 20.33 -20.25 17.40
CA VAL A 283 21.49 -19.39 17.65
C VAL A 283 21.54 -18.86 19.09
N TYR A 284 20.37 -18.59 19.67
CA TYR A 284 20.18 -18.03 21.01
C TYR A 284 19.32 -18.95 21.90
N PRO A 285 19.85 -20.11 22.35
CA PRO A 285 19.05 -21.13 23.04
C PRO A 285 18.38 -20.68 24.34
N THR A 286 18.92 -19.65 25.01
CA THR A 286 18.42 -19.15 26.30
C THR A 286 17.33 -18.09 26.17
N TRP A 287 16.99 -17.65 24.96
CA TRP A 287 15.91 -16.67 24.78
C TRP A 287 14.55 -17.28 25.06
N ASP A 288 13.70 -16.48 25.72
CA ASP A 288 12.31 -16.81 26.03
C ASP A 288 11.38 -16.51 24.83
N ASP A 289 10.10 -16.84 25.00
CA ASP A 289 9.05 -16.65 23.99
C ASP A 289 8.94 -15.19 23.54
N GLU A 290 8.83 -14.25 24.49
CA GLU A 290 8.61 -12.84 24.19
C GLU A 290 9.79 -12.24 23.43
N ARG A 291 11.03 -12.54 23.84
CA ARG A 291 12.22 -12.04 23.14
C ARG A 291 12.34 -12.59 21.73
N LEU A 292 12.07 -13.89 21.53
CA LEU A 292 12.05 -14.50 20.19
C LEU A 292 10.99 -13.85 19.31
N PHE A 293 9.76 -13.73 19.80
CA PHE A 293 8.63 -13.15 19.07
C PHE A 293 8.93 -11.72 18.64
N LEU A 294 9.34 -10.85 19.57
CA LEU A 294 9.60 -9.44 19.31
C LEU A 294 10.74 -9.24 18.31
N THR A 295 11.79 -10.05 18.40
CA THR A 295 12.91 -10.00 17.45
C THR A 295 12.50 -10.53 16.07
N ALA A 296 11.78 -11.65 16.01
CA ALA A 296 11.30 -12.21 14.74
C ALA A 296 10.30 -11.28 14.04
N ARG A 297 9.45 -10.58 14.80
CA ARG A 297 8.57 -9.52 14.28
C ARG A 297 9.38 -8.42 13.61
N LEU A 298 10.43 -7.92 14.25
CA LEU A 298 11.32 -6.89 13.65
C LEU A 298 11.90 -7.36 12.31
N VAL A 299 12.47 -8.57 12.29
CA VAL A 299 13.11 -9.17 11.10
C VAL A 299 12.10 -9.37 9.98
N ASN A 300 10.96 -9.99 10.27
CA ASN A 300 9.96 -10.31 9.26
C ASN A 300 9.32 -9.04 8.67
N SER A 301 8.98 -8.05 9.51
CA SER A 301 8.44 -6.77 9.03
C SER A 301 9.46 -6.01 8.16
N ALA A 302 10.75 -6.11 8.49
CA ALA A 302 11.79 -5.53 7.65
C ALA A 302 12.02 -6.28 6.33
N LEU A 303 11.89 -7.61 6.32
CA LEU A 303 11.92 -8.41 5.10
C LEU A 303 10.75 -8.06 4.17
N ILE A 304 9.54 -7.93 4.72
CA ILE A 304 8.35 -7.46 3.98
C ILE A 304 8.60 -6.07 3.39
N ALA A 305 9.16 -5.16 4.18
CA ALA A 305 9.49 -3.81 3.70
C ALA A 305 10.53 -3.81 2.58
N LYS A 306 11.54 -4.67 2.69
CA LYS A 306 12.55 -4.88 1.65
C LYS A 306 11.92 -5.40 0.37
N ILE A 307 11.19 -6.52 0.43
CA ILE A 307 10.52 -7.14 -0.72
C ILE A 307 9.66 -6.11 -1.45
N HIS A 308 8.84 -5.35 -0.72
CA HIS A 308 8.01 -4.33 -1.36
C HIS A 308 8.84 -3.22 -2.02
N THR A 309 9.92 -2.78 -1.37
CA THR A 309 10.75 -1.66 -1.84
C THR A 309 11.56 -2.03 -3.08
N ILE A 310 12.21 -3.21 -3.09
CA ILE A 310 13.18 -3.58 -4.14
C ILE A 310 12.71 -4.68 -5.09
N GLU A 311 11.54 -5.31 -4.86
CA GLU A 311 10.95 -6.30 -5.77
C GLU A 311 9.57 -5.87 -6.27
N TRP A 312 8.59 -5.65 -5.38
CA TRP A 312 7.22 -5.28 -5.81
C TRP A 312 7.18 -3.93 -6.54
N THR A 313 7.81 -2.89 -5.97
CA THR A 313 7.81 -1.55 -6.58
C THR A 313 8.50 -1.55 -7.95
N PRO A 314 9.71 -2.12 -8.13
CA PRO A 314 10.31 -2.23 -9.45
C PRO A 314 9.54 -3.16 -10.41
N GLY A 315 8.74 -4.10 -9.89
CA GLY A 315 7.85 -4.93 -10.70
C GLY A 315 6.69 -4.14 -11.31
N ILE A 316 5.97 -3.37 -10.48
CA ILE A 316 4.82 -2.56 -10.95
C ILE A 316 5.27 -1.28 -11.65
N LEU A 317 6.47 -0.79 -11.36
CA LEU A 317 7.09 0.35 -12.05
C LEU A 317 8.40 -0.10 -12.71
N ALA A 318 8.28 -0.97 -13.72
CA ALA A 318 9.34 -1.62 -14.49
C ALA A 318 10.14 -0.63 -15.37
N ASN A 319 10.72 0.38 -14.72
CA ASN A 319 11.48 1.46 -15.33
C ASN A 319 12.93 1.43 -14.81
N PRO A 320 13.96 1.43 -15.69
CA PRO A 320 15.36 1.32 -15.27
C PRO A 320 15.88 2.47 -14.40
N VAL A 321 15.21 3.63 -14.40
CA VAL A 321 15.51 4.75 -13.49
C VAL A 321 14.97 4.42 -12.11
N LEU A 322 13.73 3.92 -12.02
CA LEU A 322 13.10 3.59 -10.75
C LEU A 322 13.67 2.36 -10.09
N GLU A 323 14.00 1.32 -10.85
CA GLU A 323 14.70 0.16 -10.31
C GLU A 323 15.97 0.61 -9.56
N ARG A 324 16.74 1.54 -10.16
CA ARG A 324 17.92 2.13 -9.54
C ARG A 324 17.57 3.02 -8.35
N ALA A 325 16.53 3.86 -8.46
CA ALA A 325 16.11 4.77 -7.39
C ALA A 325 15.60 4.02 -6.16
N MET A 326 14.82 2.95 -6.35
CA MET A 326 14.28 2.12 -5.28
C MET A 326 15.38 1.29 -4.60
N ASN A 327 16.30 0.72 -5.38
CA ASN A 327 17.51 0.10 -4.82
C ASN A 327 18.34 1.12 -4.03
N ALA A 328 18.45 2.37 -4.49
CA ALA A 328 19.17 3.42 -3.78
C ALA A 328 18.44 3.90 -2.50
N ASN A 329 17.10 3.88 -2.47
CA ASN A 329 16.35 4.13 -1.23
C ASN A 329 16.71 3.10 -0.15
N TRP A 330 16.85 1.82 -0.53
CA TRP A 330 17.25 0.79 0.42
C TRP A 330 18.75 0.86 0.74
N TYR A 331 19.61 0.69 -0.27
CA TYR A 331 21.06 0.45 -0.13
C TYR A 331 21.96 1.67 -0.30
N GLY A 332 21.43 2.80 -0.75
CA GLY A 332 22.22 3.96 -1.19
C GLY A 332 22.83 3.79 -2.57
N VAL A 333 23.62 4.77 -2.99
CA VAL A 333 24.30 4.74 -4.31
C VAL A 333 25.59 3.94 -4.30
N LEU A 334 26.14 3.63 -3.12
CA LEU A 334 27.35 2.83 -2.98
C LEU A 334 27.12 1.37 -3.39
N PRO A 335 28.18 0.66 -3.84
CA PRO A 335 28.09 -0.77 -4.09
C PRO A 335 27.65 -1.55 -2.85
N ARG A 336 26.80 -2.59 -3.02
CA ARG A 336 26.24 -3.38 -1.90
C ARG A 336 27.31 -3.94 -0.95
N TRP A 337 28.49 -4.32 -1.47
CA TRP A 337 29.59 -4.83 -0.64
C TRP A 337 30.10 -3.81 0.38
N VAL A 338 30.00 -2.50 0.10
CA VAL A 338 30.41 -1.44 1.03
C VAL A 338 29.50 -1.48 2.26
N ARG A 339 28.18 -1.56 2.04
CA ARG A 339 27.22 -1.67 3.12
C ARG A 339 27.35 -2.97 3.91
N GLN A 340 27.56 -4.09 3.23
CA GLN A 340 27.79 -5.38 3.89
C GLN A 340 29.01 -5.37 4.81
N LYS A 341 30.06 -4.61 4.44
CA LYS A 341 31.31 -4.57 5.20
C LYS A 341 31.32 -3.50 6.30
N PHE A 342 30.70 -2.34 6.05
CA PHE A 342 30.85 -1.16 6.90
C PHE A 342 29.53 -0.65 7.49
N GLY A 343 28.40 -1.29 7.19
CA GLY A 343 27.07 -0.78 7.57
C GLY A 343 26.68 0.45 6.76
N HIS A 344 25.79 1.27 7.31
CA HIS A 344 25.42 2.56 6.70
C HIS A 344 26.60 3.53 6.71
N VAL A 345 26.80 4.25 5.61
CA VAL A 345 27.88 5.24 5.47
C VAL A 345 27.34 6.54 4.87
N GLY A 346 27.62 7.65 5.54
CA GLY A 346 27.38 8.99 5.03
C GLY A 346 25.91 9.42 5.14
N THR A 347 25.44 10.17 4.14
CA THR A 347 24.06 10.66 4.13
C THR A 347 23.10 9.62 3.53
N GLU A 348 21.80 9.92 3.56
CA GLU A 348 20.78 9.05 2.96
C GLU A 348 21.02 8.76 1.48
N MET A 349 21.62 9.71 0.77
CA MET A 349 21.98 9.55 -0.61
C MET A 349 23.06 8.48 -0.78
N ILE A 350 24.05 8.49 0.12
CA ILE A 350 25.25 7.68 0.00
C ILE A 350 24.97 6.26 0.49
N GLY A 351 24.44 6.12 1.72
CA GLY A 351 24.22 4.84 2.39
C GLY A 351 22.80 4.28 2.30
N GLY A 352 21.86 5.04 1.75
CA GLY A 352 20.44 4.69 1.67
C GLY A 352 19.65 5.27 2.84
N VAL A 353 18.32 5.12 2.79
CA VAL A 353 17.43 5.50 3.90
C VAL A 353 17.58 4.50 5.05
N VAL A 354 17.71 3.21 4.73
CA VAL A 354 17.78 2.16 5.75
C VAL A 354 19.12 2.23 6.49
N GLY A 355 19.08 2.40 7.81
CA GLY A 355 20.23 2.62 8.68
C GLY A 355 20.72 4.07 8.77
N SER A 356 20.02 5.03 8.15
CA SER A 356 20.31 6.47 8.31
C SER A 356 19.64 7.06 9.55
N ASP A 357 19.76 8.37 9.80
CA ASP A 357 19.04 9.04 10.88
C ASP A 357 17.53 9.20 10.58
N GLN A 358 16.67 8.94 11.56
CA GLN A 358 15.24 9.19 11.49
C GLN A 358 14.95 10.66 11.20
N ALA A 359 14.01 10.93 10.28
CA ALA A 359 13.58 12.29 9.99
C ALA A 359 12.14 12.35 9.46
N HIS A 360 11.33 13.23 10.06
CA HIS A 360 9.94 13.46 9.64
C HIS A 360 9.75 14.69 8.74
N HIS A 361 10.78 15.48 8.48
CA HIS A 361 10.72 16.67 7.61
C HIS A 361 9.69 17.71 8.09
N ALA A 362 8.68 18.06 7.28
CA ALA A 362 7.80 19.22 7.54
C ALA A 362 6.61 18.94 8.47
N ALA A 363 6.31 17.68 8.78
CA ALA A 363 5.20 17.29 9.66
C ALA A 363 5.57 16.00 10.40
N ALA A 364 4.82 15.65 11.44
CA ALA A 364 4.90 14.32 12.04
C ALA A 364 4.54 13.22 11.03
N TYR A 365 4.95 11.99 11.32
CA TYR A 365 4.66 10.86 10.45
C TYR A 365 3.22 10.37 10.63
N ALA A 366 2.51 10.32 9.51
CA ALA A 366 1.24 9.63 9.33
C ALA A 366 1.13 9.21 7.86
N ILE A 367 0.38 8.15 7.59
CA ILE A 367 -0.23 7.92 6.29
C ILE A 367 -1.25 9.03 6.04
N THR A 368 -1.43 9.40 4.77
CA THR A 368 -2.25 10.53 4.36
C THR A 368 -3.49 10.08 3.59
N GLU A 369 -4.54 10.90 3.59
CA GLU A 369 -5.75 10.61 2.79
C GLU A 369 -5.44 10.50 1.30
N GLU A 370 -4.53 11.34 0.77
CA GLU A 370 -4.12 11.26 -0.63
C GLU A 370 -3.32 9.98 -0.93
N PHE A 371 -2.57 9.45 0.04
CA PHE A 371 -1.91 8.15 -0.11
C PHE A 371 -2.93 7.04 -0.27
N ILE A 372 -4.04 7.11 0.47
CA ILE A 372 -5.11 6.11 0.40
C ILE A 372 -5.80 6.18 -0.97
N SER A 373 -6.13 7.39 -1.46
CA SER A 373 -6.75 7.56 -2.77
C SER A 373 -5.91 7.04 -3.93
N VAL A 374 -4.59 7.26 -3.92
CA VAL A 374 -3.71 6.75 -5.01
C VAL A 374 -3.45 5.24 -4.93
N TYR A 375 -3.81 4.58 -3.83
CA TYR A 375 -3.69 3.13 -3.63
C TYR A 375 -5.00 2.35 -3.81
N ARG A 376 -6.04 2.99 -4.36
CA ARG A 376 -7.29 2.34 -4.80
C ARG A 376 -7.07 1.55 -6.11
N LEU A 377 -6.27 0.48 -6.02
CA LEU A 377 -5.80 -0.30 -7.17
C LEU A 377 -6.69 -1.52 -7.47
N HIS A 378 -8.00 -1.40 -7.23
CA HIS A 378 -8.98 -2.48 -7.44
C HIS A 378 -8.97 -3.12 -8.85
N PRO A 379 -8.63 -2.41 -9.96
CA PRO A 379 -8.49 -3.05 -11.27
C PRO A 379 -7.50 -4.24 -11.32
N LEU A 380 -6.58 -4.35 -10.36
CA LEU A 380 -5.64 -5.47 -10.29
C LEU A 380 -6.34 -6.83 -10.10
N LEU A 381 -7.54 -6.88 -9.53
CA LEU A 381 -8.27 -8.12 -9.33
C LEU A 381 -8.93 -8.61 -10.64
N PRO A 382 -8.75 -9.86 -11.08
CA PRO A 382 -9.56 -10.43 -12.14
C PRO A 382 -10.97 -10.80 -11.63
N ASP A 383 -11.91 -10.98 -12.55
CA ASP A 383 -13.25 -11.52 -12.25
C ASP A 383 -13.21 -13.06 -12.16
N ASP A 384 -12.43 -13.68 -13.06
CA ASP A 384 -12.29 -15.13 -13.21
C ASP A 384 -10.87 -15.62 -12.86
N TYR A 385 -10.78 -16.81 -12.30
CA TYR A 385 -9.56 -17.41 -11.78
C TYR A 385 -9.37 -18.82 -12.30
N GLU A 386 -8.30 -19.04 -13.07
CA GLU A 386 -7.89 -20.38 -13.50
C GLU A 386 -7.03 -21.04 -12.42
N ILE A 387 -7.52 -22.13 -11.84
CA ILE A 387 -6.76 -22.92 -10.87
C ILE A 387 -6.04 -24.05 -11.61
N ARG A 388 -4.71 -24.10 -11.46
CA ARG A 388 -3.82 -25.00 -12.21
C ARG A 388 -2.98 -25.85 -11.28
N ASP A 389 -2.68 -27.07 -11.74
CA ASP A 389 -1.81 -28.00 -11.02
C ASP A 389 -0.35 -27.54 -11.13
N HIS A 390 0.30 -27.29 -9.99
CA HIS A 390 1.69 -26.82 -9.95
C HIS A 390 2.72 -27.81 -10.48
N ARG A 391 2.35 -29.08 -10.73
CA ARG A 391 3.29 -30.13 -11.20
C ARG A 391 3.38 -30.19 -12.72
N ASN A 392 2.30 -29.86 -13.42
CA ASN A 392 2.19 -30.04 -14.87
C ASN A 392 1.45 -28.89 -15.59
N GLY A 393 0.97 -27.89 -14.86
CA GLY A 393 0.27 -26.71 -15.38
C GLY A 393 -1.12 -26.93 -15.95
N GLN A 394 -1.67 -28.15 -15.87
CA GLN A 394 -3.02 -28.45 -16.35
C GLN A 394 -4.06 -27.67 -15.56
N LEU A 395 -5.10 -27.19 -16.26
CA LEU A 395 -6.25 -26.55 -15.64
C LEU A 395 -6.99 -27.59 -14.80
N ILE A 396 -7.19 -27.28 -13.52
CA ILE A 396 -8.01 -28.07 -12.60
C ILE A 396 -9.45 -27.57 -12.70
N GLU A 397 -9.65 -26.26 -12.57
CA GLU A 397 -10.98 -25.64 -12.48
C GLU A 397 -10.90 -24.12 -12.72
N GLU A 398 -12.01 -23.53 -13.14
CA GLU A 398 -12.23 -22.08 -13.18
C GLU A 398 -13.17 -21.67 -12.04
N SER A 399 -12.91 -20.51 -11.43
CA SER A 399 -13.75 -19.95 -10.38
C SER A 399 -13.91 -18.44 -10.55
N ASP A 400 -15.08 -17.93 -10.21
CA ASP A 400 -15.31 -16.49 -10.10
C ASP A 400 -14.72 -15.97 -8.77
N PHE A 401 -14.77 -14.66 -8.55
CA PHE A 401 -14.30 -14.01 -7.33
C PHE A 401 -15.13 -14.35 -6.06
N ASP A 402 -16.45 -14.45 -6.17
CA ASP A 402 -17.33 -14.64 -5.01
C ASP A 402 -17.08 -15.96 -4.23
N PRO A 403 -16.85 -17.11 -4.88
CA PRO A 403 -16.49 -18.35 -4.19
C PRO A 403 -15.16 -18.31 -3.41
N ILE A 404 -14.26 -17.38 -3.73
CA ILE A 404 -12.90 -17.33 -3.16
C ILE A 404 -12.69 -16.15 -2.19
N GLN A 405 -13.77 -15.48 -1.78
CA GLN A 405 -13.75 -14.38 -0.81
C GLN A 405 -14.51 -14.71 0.48
N GLY A 406 -14.21 -14.01 1.57
CA GLY A 406 -14.81 -14.20 2.89
C GLY A 406 -14.80 -15.66 3.36
N HIS A 407 -15.98 -16.19 3.71
CA HIS A 407 -16.16 -17.57 4.15
C HIS A 407 -15.79 -18.64 3.09
N GLY A 408 -15.65 -18.25 1.82
CA GLY A 408 -15.22 -19.13 0.74
C GLY A 408 -13.71 -19.40 0.70
N THR A 409 -12.91 -18.59 1.42
CA THR A 409 -11.44 -18.69 1.41
C THR A 409 -10.94 -20.04 1.92
N ARG A 410 -11.30 -20.43 3.14
CA ARG A 410 -10.85 -21.71 3.74
C ARG A 410 -11.30 -22.92 2.92
N PRO A 411 -12.58 -23.08 2.53
CA PRO A 411 -13.00 -24.17 1.64
C PRO A 411 -12.23 -24.23 0.31
N SER A 412 -11.87 -23.08 -0.26
CA SER A 412 -11.08 -23.02 -1.50
C SER A 412 -9.64 -23.53 -1.31
N ILE A 413 -9.01 -23.22 -0.18
CA ILE A 413 -7.69 -23.78 0.18
C ILE A 413 -7.78 -25.28 0.36
N ASP A 414 -8.82 -25.76 1.04
CA ASP A 414 -9.04 -27.19 1.30
C ASP A 414 -9.20 -27.97 -0.01
N LYS A 415 -9.91 -27.36 -0.96
CA LYS A 415 -10.21 -27.95 -2.26
C LYS A 415 -8.99 -28.02 -3.17
N TRP A 416 -8.25 -26.92 -3.31
CA TRP A 416 -7.21 -26.82 -4.34
C TRP A 416 -5.79 -26.95 -3.80
N GLY A 417 -5.57 -26.69 -2.52
CA GLY A 417 -4.25 -26.70 -1.90
C GLY A 417 -3.43 -25.45 -2.19
N MET A 418 -2.61 -25.06 -1.21
CA MET A 418 -1.83 -23.81 -1.23
C MET A 418 -0.88 -23.73 -2.44
N SER A 419 -0.16 -24.81 -2.78
CA SER A 419 0.84 -24.78 -3.85
C SER A 419 0.23 -24.59 -5.24
N ASN A 420 -0.94 -25.20 -5.51
CA ASN A 420 -1.67 -24.97 -6.75
C ASN A 420 -2.16 -23.52 -6.83
N LEU A 421 -2.66 -22.95 -5.73
CA LEU A 421 -3.13 -21.56 -5.69
C LEU A 421 -1.99 -20.56 -5.90
N VAL A 422 -0.88 -20.74 -5.19
CA VAL A 422 0.32 -19.90 -5.33
C VAL A 422 0.88 -19.99 -6.75
N TYR A 423 0.96 -21.20 -7.32
CA TYR A 423 1.36 -21.39 -8.72
C TYR A 423 0.40 -20.69 -9.69
N SER A 424 -0.91 -20.86 -9.50
CA SER A 424 -1.95 -20.26 -10.35
C SER A 424 -1.83 -18.73 -10.36
N PHE A 425 -1.61 -18.12 -9.20
CA PHE A 425 -1.35 -16.67 -9.11
C PHE A 425 0.00 -16.26 -9.69
N GLY A 426 1.01 -17.12 -9.62
CA GLY A 426 2.31 -16.87 -10.23
C GLY A 426 2.29 -16.86 -11.77
N VAL A 427 1.39 -17.63 -12.39
CA VAL A 427 1.25 -17.71 -13.86
C VAL A 427 0.11 -16.88 -14.44
N ALA A 428 -0.83 -16.41 -13.61
CA ALA A 428 -1.90 -15.50 -14.01
C ALA A 428 -1.46 -14.04 -13.93
N HIS A 429 -2.06 -13.17 -14.73
CA HIS A 429 -1.84 -11.72 -14.69
C HIS A 429 -2.93 -11.02 -13.86
N PRO A 430 -2.60 -9.95 -13.12
CA PRO A 430 -3.60 -9.04 -12.59
C PRO A 430 -4.15 -8.14 -13.70
N GLY A 431 -5.22 -7.41 -13.45
CA GLY A 431 -5.72 -6.40 -14.40
C GLY A 431 -4.85 -5.14 -14.42
N ALA A 432 -4.74 -4.49 -15.57
CA ALA A 432 -4.13 -3.17 -15.74
C ALA A 432 -4.92 -2.09 -14.99
N ILE A 433 -4.21 -1.13 -14.38
CA ILE A 433 -4.82 -0.04 -13.61
C ILE A 433 -5.22 1.08 -14.58
N THR A 434 -6.33 0.87 -15.28
CA THR A 434 -6.85 1.79 -16.31
C THR A 434 -8.38 1.92 -16.21
N LEU A 435 -8.95 2.87 -16.95
CA LEU A 435 -10.40 2.90 -17.18
C LEU A 435 -10.86 1.61 -17.88
N HIS A 436 -12.16 1.33 -17.75
CA HIS A 436 -12.81 0.14 -18.32
C HIS A 436 -12.15 -1.19 -17.91
N ASN A 437 -11.64 -1.26 -16.68
CA ASN A 437 -11.01 -2.47 -16.15
C ASN A 437 -11.26 -2.71 -14.65
N HIS A 438 -12.22 -2.00 -14.05
CA HIS A 438 -12.66 -2.27 -12.67
C HIS A 438 -13.51 -3.57 -12.64
N PRO A 439 -13.24 -4.52 -11.73
CA PRO A 439 -13.87 -5.83 -11.77
C PRO A 439 -15.39 -5.74 -11.58
N ARG A 440 -16.14 -6.50 -12.38
CA ARG A 440 -17.61 -6.55 -12.26
C ARG A 440 -18.04 -7.17 -10.94
N ALA A 441 -17.29 -8.13 -10.44
CA ALA A 441 -17.51 -8.73 -9.13
C ALA A 441 -17.51 -7.70 -7.98
N LEU A 442 -16.84 -6.56 -8.16
CA LEU A 442 -16.76 -5.49 -7.16
C LEU A 442 -17.86 -4.43 -7.29
N GLN A 443 -18.64 -4.43 -8.37
CA GLN A 443 -19.74 -3.46 -8.59
C GLN A 443 -21.06 -3.88 -7.94
N ASN A 444 -21.14 -5.13 -7.46
CA ASN A 444 -22.28 -5.69 -6.75
C ASN A 444 -21.82 -6.62 -5.61
N HIS A 445 -20.69 -6.29 -5.00
CA HIS A 445 -20.02 -7.12 -4.00
C HIS A 445 -20.83 -7.17 -2.71
N VAL A 446 -20.97 -8.36 -2.13
CA VAL A 446 -21.54 -8.54 -0.80
C VAL A 446 -20.41 -8.81 0.18
N ARG A 447 -20.23 -7.89 1.13
CA ARG A 447 -19.26 -8.03 2.21
C ARG A 447 -19.69 -9.12 3.18
N ILE A 448 -18.75 -9.61 3.98
CA ILE A 448 -19.01 -10.56 5.08
C ILE A 448 -20.07 -10.04 6.07
N THR A 449 -20.18 -8.72 6.22
CA THR A 449 -21.20 -8.07 7.05
C THR A 449 -22.63 -8.19 6.50
N GLY A 450 -22.79 -8.66 5.25
CA GLY A 450 -24.04 -8.67 4.49
C GLY A 450 -24.33 -7.35 3.76
N GLU A 451 -23.47 -6.33 3.92
CA GLU A 451 -23.59 -5.06 3.21
C GLU A 451 -23.24 -5.26 1.73
N ARG A 452 -24.18 -4.90 0.85
CA ARG A 452 -23.96 -4.84 -0.59
C ARG A 452 -23.32 -3.51 -0.95
N VAL A 453 -22.27 -3.54 -1.77
CA VAL A 453 -21.51 -2.36 -2.17
C VAL A 453 -21.12 -2.42 -3.64
N ASP A 454 -21.04 -1.24 -4.25
CA ASP A 454 -20.27 -1.01 -5.47
C ASP A 454 -18.97 -0.30 -5.07
N ILE A 455 -17.84 -1.00 -5.18
CA ILE A 455 -16.54 -0.47 -4.81
C ILE A 455 -16.13 0.71 -5.69
N GLY A 456 -16.43 0.69 -7.00
CA GLY A 456 -16.14 1.81 -7.90
C GLY A 456 -16.91 3.07 -7.52
N THR A 457 -18.19 2.92 -7.15
CA THR A 457 -19.00 4.02 -6.60
C THR A 457 -18.42 4.55 -5.29
N ILE A 458 -18.07 3.65 -4.36
CA ILE A 458 -17.50 4.01 -3.05
C ILE A 458 -16.17 4.73 -3.22
N ASP A 459 -15.29 4.30 -4.13
CA ASP A 459 -13.99 4.91 -4.35
C ASP A 459 -14.12 6.40 -4.73
N VAL A 460 -15.02 6.71 -5.67
CA VAL A 460 -15.32 8.11 -6.06
C VAL A 460 -15.94 8.88 -4.90
N LEU A 461 -16.93 8.30 -4.24
CA LEU A 461 -17.65 8.95 -3.14
C LEU A 461 -16.73 9.27 -1.95
N ARG A 462 -15.82 8.35 -1.59
CA ARG A 462 -14.91 8.52 -0.45
C ARG A 462 -13.87 9.60 -0.68
N ASP A 463 -13.35 9.74 -1.90
CA ASP A 463 -12.42 10.83 -2.21
C ASP A 463 -13.14 12.19 -2.07
N ARG A 464 -14.38 12.31 -2.58
CA ARG A 464 -15.21 13.52 -2.42
C ARG A 464 -15.58 13.80 -0.96
N GLU A 465 -15.94 12.77 -0.19
CA GLU A 465 -16.35 12.86 1.21
C GLU A 465 -15.20 13.28 2.12
N ARG A 466 -14.02 12.72 1.87
CA ARG A 466 -12.84 12.97 2.71
C ARG A 466 -12.08 14.22 2.26
N GLY A 467 -12.63 14.97 1.31
CA GLY A 467 -12.04 16.22 0.82
C GLY A 467 -10.69 16.02 0.13
N VAL A 468 -10.52 14.89 -0.56
CA VAL A 468 -9.39 14.71 -1.47
C VAL A 468 -9.71 15.44 -2.77
N ALA A 469 -8.77 16.26 -3.23
CA ALA A 469 -8.97 17.11 -4.40
C ALA A 469 -9.25 16.29 -5.68
N ARG A 470 -10.14 16.80 -6.53
CA ARG A 470 -10.37 16.27 -7.89
C ARG A 470 -9.10 16.37 -8.74
N TYR A 471 -9.08 15.67 -9.88
CA TYR A 471 -7.86 15.37 -10.62
C TYR A 471 -7.00 16.61 -10.95
N ASN A 472 -7.59 17.65 -11.55
CA ASN A 472 -6.83 18.83 -11.96
C ASN A 472 -6.31 19.66 -10.78
N ASP A 473 -7.11 19.81 -9.72
CA ASP A 473 -6.68 20.45 -8.48
C ASP A 473 -5.57 19.63 -7.83
N PHE A 474 -5.72 18.31 -7.73
CA PHE A 474 -4.73 17.40 -7.19
C PHE A 474 -3.39 17.51 -7.94
N ARG A 475 -3.42 17.55 -9.27
CA ARG A 475 -2.21 17.80 -10.10
C ARG A 475 -1.53 19.11 -9.75
N GLU A 476 -2.28 20.20 -9.64
CA GLU A 476 -1.72 21.50 -9.25
C GLU A 476 -1.16 21.46 -7.82
N LYS A 477 -1.85 20.76 -6.89
CA LYS A 477 -1.36 20.46 -5.54
C LYS A 477 -0.13 19.54 -5.53
N LEU A 478 0.28 18.99 -6.67
CA LEU A 478 1.51 18.25 -6.88
C LEU A 478 2.49 18.96 -7.83
N ARG A 479 2.22 20.22 -8.19
CA ARG A 479 3.03 21.06 -9.07
C ARG A 479 3.08 20.50 -10.50
N LYS A 480 2.13 19.65 -10.87
CA LYS A 480 1.90 19.22 -12.25
C LYS A 480 1.00 20.25 -12.94
N PRO A 481 1.20 20.50 -14.25
CA PRO A 481 0.28 21.33 -15.03
C PRO A 481 -1.14 20.75 -15.02
N ARG A 482 -2.14 21.62 -14.90
CA ARG A 482 -3.54 21.27 -15.14
C ARG A 482 -3.72 20.85 -16.60
N VAL A 483 -4.57 19.85 -16.82
CA VAL A 483 -5.03 19.42 -18.13
C VAL A 483 -6.11 20.39 -18.61
N LYS A 484 -6.04 20.85 -19.87
CA LYS A 484 -6.94 21.89 -20.39
C LYS A 484 -8.06 21.35 -21.29
N ARG A 485 -7.85 20.17 -21.87
CA ARG A 485 -8.79 19.51 -22.79
C ARG A 485 -8.84 18.03 -22.46
N PHE A 486 -9.96 17.38 -22.75
CA PHE A 486 -10.11 15.94 -22.51
C PHE A 486 -9.11 15.11 -23.35
N GLU A 487 -8.74 15.60 -24.53
CA GLU A 487 -7.70 15.00 -25.38
C GLU A 487 -6.28 15.11 -24.78
N ASP A 488 -6.06 16.03 -23.84
CA ASP A 488 -4.79 16.15 -23.12
C ASP A 488 -4.77 15.24 -21.87
N LEU A 489 -5.93 14.66 -21.47
CA LEU A 489 -6.05 13.75 -20.33
C LEU A 489 -5.68 12.32 -20.70
N THR A 490 -5.97 11.90 -21.94
CA THR A 490 -5.84 10.51 -22.37
C THR A 490 -5.58 10.41 -23.87
N ASP A 491 -4.77 9.42 -24.27
CA ASP A 491 -4.50 9.12 -25.67
C ASP A 491 -5.65 8.34 -26.36
N ASN A 492 -6.68 7.96 -25.60
CA ASN A 492 -7.86 7.27 -26.12
C ASN A 492 -9.00 8.27 -26.40
N ALA A 493 -9.25 8.53 -27.68
CA ALA A 493 -10.30 9.47 -28.11
C ALA A 493 -11.71 9.11 -27.62
N GLY A 494 -12.01 7.80 -27.50
CA GLY A 494 -13.30 7.34 -26.98
C GLY A 494 -13.46 7.61 -25.49
N TRP A 495 -12.40 7.39 -24.71
CA TRP A 495 -12.39 7.76 -23.28
C TRP A 495 -12.52 9.27 -23.10
N ALA A 496 -11.83 10.08 -23.91
CA ALA A 496 -11.93 11.53 -23.85
C ALA A 496 -13.38 12.02 -24.10
N GLU A 497 -14.09 11.42 -25.05
CA GLU A 497 -15.50 11.73 -25.33
C GLU A 497 -16.44 11.29 -24.19
N GLN A 498 -16.25 10.09 -23.65
CA GLN A 498 -17.07 9.57 -22.54
C GLN A 498 -16.87 10.39 -21.25
N ILE A 499 -15.62 10.72 -20.91
CA ILE A 499 -15.31 11.58 -19.76
C ILE A 499 -15.93 12.96 -19.98
N ARG A 500 -15.83 13.53 -21.19
CA ARG A 500 -16.49 14.81 -21.50
C ARG A 500 -17.99 14.75 -21.25
N ASP A 501 -18.65 13.70 -21.69
CA ASP A 501 -20.10 13.54 -21.51
C ASP A 501 -20.48 13.39 -20.04
N VAL A 502 -19.86 12.44 -19.33
CA VAL A 502 -20.13 12.19 -17.90
C VAL A 502 -19.88 13.44 -17.04
N TYR A 503 -18.85 14.22 -17.34
CA TYR A 503 -18.53 15.44 -16.61
C TYR A 503 -19.10 16.72 -17.24
N SER A 504 -20.12 16.60 -18.12
CA SER A 504 -20.84 17.74 -18.71
C SER A 504 -19.94 18.79 -19.37
N GLY A 505 -18.83 18.35 -19.96
CA GLY A 505 -17.85 19.20 -20.63
C GLY A 505 -16.88 19.95 -19.72
N ASP A 506 -16.96 19.76 -18.40
CA ASP A 506 -16.07 20.42 -17.43
C ASP A 506 -14.89 19.53 -17.02
N ILE A 507 -13.72 19.82 -17.58
CA ILE A 507 -12.46 19.10 -17.31
C ILE A 507 -12.01 19.22 -15.84
N ASP A 508 -12.37 20.30 -15.15
CA ASP A 508 -11.98 20.53 -13.75
C ASP A 508 -12.85 19.74 -12.77
N ARG A 509 -13.98 19.19 -13.23
CA ARG A 509 -14.85 18.31 -12.47
C ARG A 509 -14.42 16.84 -12.52
N VAL A 510 -13.41 16.45 -13.30
CA VAL A 510 -12.98 15.04 -13.39
C VAL A 510 -12.50 14.52 -12.03
N ASP A 511 -13.10 13.43 -11.53
CA ASP A 511 -12.70 12.82 -10.26
C ASP A 511 -11.25 12.31 -10.31
N LEU A 512 -10.58 12.31 -9.16
CA LEU A 512 -9.19 11.88 -9.06
C LEU A 512 -8.97 10.48 -9.63
N GLN A 513 -9.81 9.52 -9.26
CA GLN A 513 -9.74 8.13 -9.76
C GLN A 513 -9.83 8.07 -11.28
N VAL A 514 -10.83 8.72 -11.87
CA VAL A 514 -11.02 8.73 -13.34
C VAL A 514 -9.79 9.32 -14.03
N GLY A 515 -9.31 10.47 -13.55
CA GLY A 515 -8.16 11.12 -14.17
C GLY A 515 -6.88 10.28 -14.06
N MET A 516 -6.62 9.63 -12.91
CA MET A 516 -5.45 8.76 -12.74
C MET A 516 -5.52 7.48 -13.58
N LEU A 517 -6.71 6.93 -13.79
CA LEU A 517 -6.95 5.73 -14.59
C LEU A 517 -6.93 6.01 -16.11
N ALA A 518 -7.19 7.25 -16.51
CA ALA A 518 -7.17 7.69 -17.91
C ALA A 518 -5.80 8.21 -18.37
N GLU A 519 -4.96 8.69 -17.42
CA GLU A 519 -3.67 9.33 -17.68
C GLU A 519 -2.69 8.39 -18.41
N PRO A 520 -2.06 8.84 -19.52
CA PRO A 520 -1.00 8.09 -20.18
C PRO A 520 0.13 7.73 -19.22
N LEU A 521 0.55 6.47 -19.26
CA LEU A 521 1.55 5.95 -18.33
C LEU A 521 2.97 6.19 -18.85
N PRO A 522 3.92 6.60 -17.97
CA PRO A 522 5.33 6.53 -18.29
C PRO A 522 5.73 5.10 -18.72
N PRO A 523 6.73 4.91 -19.59
CA PRO A 523 7.15 3.58 -19.99
C PRO A 523 7.52 2.68 -18.80
N GLY A 524 6.86 1.52 -18.74
CA GLY A 524 7.02 0.50 -17.69
C GLY A 524 6.19 0.73 -16.43
N PHE A 525 5.41 1.81 -16.34
CA PHE A 525 4.58 2.07 -15.16
C PHE A 525 3.27 1.27 -15.20
N GLY A 526 2.86 0.78 -14.04
CA GLY A 526 1.55 0.18 -13.81
C GLY A 526 0.48 1.19 -13.38
N PHE A 527 0.84 2.41 -13.00
CA PHE A 527 -0.11 3.48 -12.61
C PHE A 527 0.43 4.88 -12.93
N SER A 528 -0.44 5.90 -12.93
CA SER A 528 -0.14 7.24 -13.42
C SER A 528 1.05 7.95 -12.73
N ASP A 529 1.69 8.88 -13.45
CA ASP A 529 2.72 9.75 -12.85
C ASP A 529 2.14 10.63 -11.73
N THR A 530 0.85 11.00 -11.83
CA THR A 530 0.13 11.70 -10.76
C THR A 530 0.12 10.89 -9.45
N ALA A 531 -0.30 9.61 -9.50
CA ALA A 531 -0.24 8.71 -8.34
C ALA A 531 1.21 8.51 -7.85
N PHE A 532 2.15 8.39 -8.80
CA PHE A 532 3.58 8.25 -8.49
C PHE A 532 4.18 9.43 -7.71
N ARG A 533 3.64 10.66 -7.81
CA ARG A 533 4.11 11.80 -7.01
C ARG A 533 3.85 11.62 -5.52
N ILE A 534 2.71 11.05 -5.16
CA ILE A 534 2.44 10.71 -3.76
C ILE A 534 3.32 9.52 -3.35
N PHE A 535 3.48 8.52 -4.23
CA PHE A 535 4.34 7.37 -3.97
C PHE A 535 5.79 7.77 -3.66
N ILE A 536 6.43 8.63 -4.45
CA ILE A 536 7.84 9.01 -4.24
C ILE A 536 8.06 9.71 -2.89
N LEU A 537 7.10 10.51 -2.45
CA LEU A 537 7.11 11.14 -1.14
C LEU A 537 6.90 10.10 -0.04
N MET A 538 5.78 9.37 -0.09
CA MET A 538 5.32 8.55 1.02
C MET A 538 6.09 7.24 1.16
N ALA A 539 6.50 6.58 0.07
CA ALA A 539 7.30 5.35 0.14
C ALA A 539 8.64 5.58 0.84
N SER A 540 9.35 6.66 0.49
CA SER A 540 10.60 7.01 1.18
C SER A 540 10.36 7.44 2.63
N ARG A 541 9.23 8.09 2.90
CA ARG A 541 8.84 8.55 4.23
C ARG A 541 8.53 7.39 5.19
N ARG A 542 7.89 6.31 4.73
CA ARG A 542 7.63 5.12 5.56
C ARG A 542 8.90 4.49 6.13
N LEU A 543 10.00 4.52 5.36
CA LEU A 543 11.30 4.06 5.82
C LEU A 543 12.02 5.12 6.66
N ARG A 544 12.02 6.38 6.20
CA ARG A 544 12.80 7.47 6.82
C ARG A 544 12.27 7.91 8.18
N SER A 545 10.95 7.80 8.39
CA SER A 545 10.31 8.19 9.64
C SER A 545 10.33 7.09 10.70
N ASP A 546 10.66 5.85 10.36
CA ASP A 546 10.57 4.72 11.29
C ASP A 546 11.97 4.39 11.84
N ARG A 547 12.14 4.51 13.16
CA ARG A 547 13.41 4.25 13.83
C ARG A 547 13.94 2.85 13.58
N PHE A 548 13.07 1.85 13.42
CA PHE A 548 13.47 0.46 13.16
C PHE A 548 13.95 0.23 11.72
N PHE A 549 13.77 1.21 10.82
CA PHE A 549 14.48 1.26 9.54
C PHE A 549 15.63 2.26 9.56
N THR A 550 15.82 3.04 10.61
CA THR A 550 16.81 4.11 10.72
C THR A 550 17.70 3.89 11.95
N ASN A 551 17.50 4.66 13.03
CA ASN A 551 18.37 4.66 14.21
C ASN A 551 18.53 3.28 14.88
N ASP A 552 17.47 2.48 14.91
CA ASP A 552 17.41 1.16 15.53
C ASP A 552 17.53 0.02 14.50
N TYR A 553 17.83 0.30 13.22
CA TYR A 553 18.20 -0.73 12.24
C TYR A 553 19.66 -1.15 12.45
N SER A 554 19.90 -1.90 13.52
CA SER A 554 21.24 -2.31 13.94
C SER A 554 21.28 -3.75 14.44
N PRO A 555 22.45 -4.41 14.42
CA PRO A 555 22.61 -5.75 15.00
C PRO A 555 22.30 -5.83 16.51
N GLU A 556 22.35 -4.73 17.24
CA GLU A 556 21.99 -4.72 18.67
C GLU A 556 20.48 -4.94 18.88
N VAL A 557 19.67 -4.34 18.02
CA VAL A 557 18.20 -4.41 18.08
C VAL A 557 17.66 -5.62 17.34
N TYR A 558 18.19 -5.89 16.14
CA TYR A 558 17.71 -6.95 15.25
C TYR A 558 18.41 -8.30 15.45
N THR A 559 19.54 -8.35 16.17
CA THR A 559 20.61 -9.36 16.06
C THR A 559 21.39 -9.29 14.74
N PRO A 560 22.69 -9.67 14.72
CA PRO A 560 23.42 -9.87 13.48
C PRO A 560 22.70 -10.84 12.52
N GLU A 561 22.16 -11.93 13.06
CA GLU A 561 21.46 -12.98 12.33
C GLU A 561 20.14 -12.49 11.73
N GLY A 562 19.42 -11.64 12.46
CA GLY A 562 18.19 -11.03 11.97
C GLY A 562 18.44 -10.05 10.84
N ILE A 563 19.47 -9.19 10.94
CA ILE A 563 19.89 -8.33 9.82
C ILE A 563 20.30 -9.18 8.62
N ASP A 564 21.10 -10.23 8.84
CA ASP A 564 21.55 -11.12 7.79
C ASP A 564 20.39 -11.87 7.11
N TRP A 565 19.36 -12.27 7.88
CA TRP A 565 18.13 -12.83 7.33
C TRP A 565 17.41 -11.85 6.40
N VAL A 566 17.25 -10.59 6.80
CA VAL A 566 16.67 -9.56 5.92
C VAL A 566 17.52 -9.38 4.66
N GLU A 567 18.84 -9.31 4.80
CA GLU A 567 19.74 -8.98 3.70
C GLU A 567 19.91 -10.12 2.68
N ARG A 568 19.80 -11.38 3.09
CA ARG A 568 19.97 -12.54 2.20
C ARG A 568 18.72 -13.04 1.51
N ASN A 569 17.53 -12.65 2.00
CA ASN A 569 16.27 -13.18 1.49
C ASN A 569 15.53 -12.20 0.57
N THR A 570 14.90 -12.78 -0.45
CA THR A 570 13.96 -12.19 -1.40
C THR A 570 12.60 -12.89 -1.29
N MET A 571 11.59 -12.41 -2.01
CA MET A 571 10.31 -13.12 -2.08
C MET A 571 10.43 -14.52 -2.70
N VAL A 572 11.35 -14.71 -3.66
CA VAL A 572 11.63 -16.04 -4.23
C VAL A 572 12.19 -16.98 -3.17
N ASP A 573 13.10 -16.50 -2.31
CA ASP A 573 13.66 -17.32 -1.22
C ASP A 573 12.58 -17.71 -0.20
N VAL A 574 11.66 -16.80 0.13
CA VAL A 574 10.51 -17.08 1.01
C VAL A 574 9.60 -18.13 0.39
N LEU A 575 9.26 -18.00 -0.89
CA LEU A 575 8.46 -18.99 -1.62
C LEU A 575 9.15 -20.36 -1.66
N MET A 576 10.44 -20.40 -2.00
CA MET A 576 11.20 -21.65 -2.09
C MET A 576 11.37 -22.35 -0.73
N ARG A 577 11.44 -21.59 0.37
CA ARG A 577 11.51 -22.15 1.73
C ARG A 577 10.22 -22.87 2.13
N HIS A 578 9.07 -22.32 1.76
CA HIS A 578 7.77 -22.79 2.25
C HIS A 578 6.96 -23.58 1.22
N HIS A 579 7.36 -23.50 -0.06
CA HIS A 579 6.79 -24.20 -1.21
C HIS A 579 7.90 -24.67 -2.18
N PRO A 580 8.87 -25.49 -1.73
CA PRO A 580 9.99 -25.94 -2.55
C PRO A 580 9.55 -26.70 -3.82
N GLU A 581 8.36 -27.28 -3.83
CA GLU A 581 7.75 -27.92 -4.99
C GLU A 581 7.50 -26.97 -6.17
N LEU A 582 7.51 -25.64 -5.94
CA LEU A 582 7.38 -24.61 -6.98
C LEU A 582 8.69 -24.29 -7.70
N ALA A 583 9.81 -24.93 -7.32
CA ALA A 583 11.11 -24.72 -7.94
C ALA A 583 11.10 -24.73 -9.48
N PRO A 584 10.38 -25.65 -10.17
CA PRO A 584 10.34 -25.66 -11.63
C PRO A 584 9.67 -24.41 -12.24
N ALA A 585 8.65 -23.84 -11.58
CA ALA A 585 7.95 -22.65 -12.05
C ALA A 585 8.76 -21.36 -11.78
N LEU A 586 9.59 -21.39 -10.72
CA LEU A 586 10.45 -20.29 -10.29
C LEU A 586 11.84 -20.30 -10.92
N GLU A 587 12.15 -21.28 -11.78
CA GLU A 587 13.45 -21.37 -12.45
C GLU A 587 13.71 -20.11 -13.31
N GLY A 588 14.78 -19.38 -12.98
CA GLY A 588 15.15 -18.13 -13.67
C GLY A 588 14.31 -16.91 -13.30
N VAL A 589 13.39 -17.02 -12.33
CA VAL A 589 12.60 -15.89 -11.82
C VAL A 589 13.46 -15.07 -10.86
N GLU A 590 13.84 -13.86 -11.26
CA GLU A 590 14.59 -12.92 -10.40
C GLU A 590 13.70 -12.09 -9.47
N ASN A 591 12.44 -11.87 -9.86
CA ASN A 591 11.46 -11.12 -9.11
C ASN A 591 10.16 -11.94 -9.02
N ALA A 592 9.76 -12.30 -7.81
CA ALA A 592 8.61 -13.18 -7.60
C ALA A 592 7.28 -12.60 -8.10
N PHE A 593 7.18 -11.30 -8.35
CA PHE A 593 5.99 -10.64 -8.89
C PHE A 593 5.98 -10.56 -10.42
N ALA A 594 7.05 -10.97 -11.10
CA ALA A 594 7.03 -11.14 -12.55
C ALA A 594 6.28 -12.44 -12.93
N PRO A 595 5.72 -12.54 -14.16
CA PRO A 595 5.07 -13.75 -14.62
C PRO A 595 5.99 -14.98 -14.54
N TRP A 596 5.50 -16.05 -13.92
CA TRP A 596 6.24 -17.30 -13.81
C TRP A 596 6.11 -18.15 -15.07
N ARG A 597 7.02 -19.10 -15.22
CA ARG A 597 6.94 -20.08 -16.30
C ARG A 597 5.73 -21.00 -16.07
N LYS A 598 4.81 -21.01 -17.03
CA LYS A 598 3.76 -22.03 -17.10
C LYS A 598 4.39 -23.38 -17.43
N LEU A 599 4.15 -24.37 -16.59
CA LEU A 599 4.55 -25.76 -16.78
C LEU A 599 3.59 -26.48 -17.73
N GLY A 600 4.07 -27.52 -18.39
CA GLY A 600 3.39 -28.18 -19.51
C GLY A 600 3.81 -27.60 -20.85
#